data_AF-A0A6M5YCS6-F1
#
_entry.id   AF-A0A6M5YCS6-F1
#
_cell.length_a   1.000
_cell.length_b   1.000
_cell.length_c   1.000
_cell.angle_alpha   90.00
_cell.angle_beta   90.00
_cell.angle_gamma   90.00
#
_symmetry.space_group_name_H-M   'P 1'
#
loop_
_entity.id
_entity.type
_entity.pdbx_description
1 polymer ?
#
loop_
_entity_poly.entity_id
_entity_poly.type
_entity_poly.pdbx_seq_one_letter_code
_entity_poly.pdbx_strand_id
1 'polypeptide(L)' 'MWYFLIKQNVLETAQYRSLQKRSSLTEVELFNEPYESWYVFSVEKGSYTAFVDYLDREGITYDLTADRPTRNELLENMR' A
#
# COMPACT_ATOMS: atom_id res chain seq x y z
N MET A 1 -4.40 -3.94 -13.16
CA MET A 1 -3.45 -3.40 -12.16
C MET A 1 -3.94 -3.83 -10.80
N TRP A 2 -3.07 -3.99 -9.81
CA TRP A 2 -3.48 -4.22 -8.43
C TRP A 2 -3.03 -3.05 -7.57
N TYR A 3 -3.83 -2.69 -6.59
CA TYR A 3 -3.52 -1.62 -5.65
C TYR A 3 -3.40 -2.20 -4.26
N PHE A 4 -2.22 -2.03 -3.68
CA PHE A 4 -1.91 -2.46 -2.32
C PHE A 4 -1.91 -1.24 -1.42
N LEU A 5 -2.78 -1.28 -0.42
CA LEU A 5 -2.95 -0.22 0.56
C LEU A 5 -2.29 -0.67 1.85
N ILE A 6 -1.35 0.13 2.34
CA ILE A 6 -0.58 -0.22 3.53
C ILE A 6 -0.54 0.98 4.45
N LYS A 7 -0.90 0.78 5.72
CA LYS A 7 -0.84 1.85 6.73
C LYS A 7 0.61 2.30 6.94
N GLN A 8 0.83 3.60 7.06
CA GLN A 8 2.17 4.15 7.14
C GLN A 8 2.92 3.71 8.42
N ASN A 9 2.21 3.49 9.53
CA ASN A 9 2.81 3.09 10.80
C ASN A 9 3.31 1.64 10.83
N VAL A 10 2.85 0.78 9.93
CA VAL A 10 3.29 -0.63 9.86
C VAL A 10 4.53 -0.80 8.99
N LEU A 11 5.01 0.26 8.34
CA LEU A 11 6.04 0.15 7.31
C LEU A 11 7.31 0.91 7.67
N GLU A 12 8.41 0.16 7.80
CA GLU A 12 9.71 0.77 8.00
C GLU A 12 10.22 1.44 6.73
N THR A 13 11.13 2.42 6.87
CA THR A 13 11.71 3.13 5.72
C THR A 13 12.42 2.19 4.75
N ALA A 14 13.06 1.12 5.23
CA ALA A 14 13.72 0.13 4.37
C ALA A 14 12.71 -0.70 3.56
N GLN A 15 11.60 -1.08 4.20
CA GLN A 15 10.49 -1.80 3.57
C GLN A 15 9.81 -0.93 2.52
N TYR A 16 9.58 0.35 2.83
CA TYR A 16 8.97 1.33 1.92
C TYR A 16 9.76 1.45 0.63
N ARG A 17 11.08 1.66 0.76
CA ARG A 17 11.99 1.76 -0.40
C ARG A 17 12.05 0.47 -1.20
N SER A 18 11.89 -0.69 -0.55
CA SER A 18 11.88 -1.98 -1.22
C SER A 18 10.61 -2.19 -2.02
N LEU A 19 9.44 -1.83 -1.46
CA LEU A 19 8.16 -1.87 -2.16
C LEU A 19 8.11 -0.88 -3.32
N GLN A 20 8.60 0.35 -3.12
CA GLN A 20 8.64 1.37 -4.16
C GLN A 20 9.40 0.90 -5.42
N LYS A 21 10.50 0.16 -5.25
CA LYS A 21 11.27 -0.42 -6.38
C LYS A 21 10.53 -1.53 -7.13
N ARG A 22 9.50 -2.12 -6.52
CA ARG A 22 8.72 -3.26 -7.05
C ARG A 22 7.34 -2.85 -7.56
N SER A 23 6.88 -1.65 -7.22
CA SER A 23 5.65 -1.05 -7.71
C SER A 23 5.88 -0.22 -8.96
N SER A 24 4.89 -0.14 -9.84
CA SER A 24 4.89 0.77 -10.99
C SER A 24 4.63 2.22 -10.57
N LEU A 25 3.85 2.44 -9.51
CA LEU A 25 3.57 3.75 -8.94
C LEU A 25 3.45 3.65 -7.42
N THR A 26 3.93 4.67 -6.72
CA THR A 26 3.77 4.82 -5.27
C THR A 26 3.14 6.17 -4.97
N GLU A 27 2.03 6.16 -4.26
CA GLU A 27 1.33 7.36 -3.80
C GLU A 27 1.22 7.32 -2.27
N VAL A 28 1.14 8.51 -1.67
CA VAL A 28 0.95 8.67 -0.22
C VAL A 28 -0.32 9.46 -0.01
N GLU A 29 -1.30 8.84 0.64
CA GLU A 29 -2.56 9.47 1.01
C GLU A 29 -2.44 9.95 2.46
N LEU A 30 -2.22 11.26 2.59
CA LEU A 30 -2.04 11.92 3.88
C LEU A 30 -3.40 12.21 4.51
N PHE A 31 -3.55 11.75 5.74
CA PHE A 31 -4.68 12.07 6.60
C PHE A 31 -4.22 12.89 7.81
N ASN A 32 -5.12 13.73 8.33
CA ASN A 32 -4.90 14.47 9.55
C ASN A 32 -5.35 13.63 10.76
N GLU A 33 -4.81 13.96 11.94
CA GLU A 33 -5.23 13.34 13.19
C GLU A 33 -6.77 13.40 13.35
N PRO A 34 -7.41 12.30 13.81
CA PRO A 34 -6.82 11.08 14.38
C PRO A 34 -6.52 9.95 13.37
N TYR A 35 -6.64 10.19 12.06
CA TYR A 35 -6.57 9.13 11.06
C TYR A 35 -5.13 8.84 10.60
N GLU A 36 -4.82 7.55 10.45
CA GLU A 36 -3.50 7.10 9.96
C GLU A 36 -3.35 7.36 8.45
N SER A 37 -2.16 7.77 8.03
CA SER A 37 -1.84 7.93 6.60
C SER A 37 -1.61 6.58 5.92
N TRP A 38 -1.88 6.52 4.61
CA TRP A 38 -1.77 5.29 3.82
C TRP A 38 -0.74 5.43 2.69
N TYR A 39 -0.02 4.35 2.45
CA TYR A 39 0.74 4.13 1.23
C TYR A 39 -0.11 3.34 0.24
N VAL A 40 -0.14 3.83 -0.99
CA VAL A 40 -0.84 3.17 -2.10
C VAL A 40 0.18 2.77 -3.15
N PHE A 41 0.36 1.47 -3.34
CA PHE A 41 1.26 0.90 -4.33
C PHE A 41 0.47 0.33 -5.49
N SER A 42 0.70 0.85 -6.70
CA SER A 42 0.16 0.26 -7.93
C SER A 42 1.14 -0.77 -8.46
N VAL A 43 0.68 -2.00 -8.66
CA VAL A 43 1.50 -3.13 -9.07
C VAL A 43 0.93 -3.75 -10.35
N GLU A 44 1.78 -3.86 -11.36
CA GLU A 44 1.43 -4.56 -12.60
C GLU A 44 1.36 -6.06 -12.39
N LYS A 45 0.57 -6.74 -13.26
CA LYS A 45 0.36 -8.19 -13.17
C LYS A 45 1.67 -8.98 -13.19
N GLY A 46 2.68 -8.53 -13.94
CA GLY A 46 3.99 -9.19 -14.03
C GLY A 46 4.81 -9.10 -12.73
N SER A 47 4.58 -8.07 -11.90
CA SER A 47 5.30 -7.85 -10.64
C SER A 47 4.50 -8.30 -9.42
N TYR A 48 3.25 -8.71 -9.60
CA TYR A 48 2.33 -9.07 -8.51
C TYR A 48 2.92 -10.11 -7.57
N THR A 49 3.36 -11.26 -8.10
CA THR A 49 3.89 -12.35 -7.26
C THR A 49 5.10 -11.92 -6.46
N ALA A 50 6.07 -11.24 -7.10
CA ALA A 50 7.25 -10.74 -6.41
C ALA A 50 6.94 -9.66 -5.34
N PHE A 51 5.85 -8.92 -5.51
CA PHE A 51 5.39 -7.93 -4.55
C PHE A 51 4.75 -8.61 -3.33
N VAL A 52 3.83 -9.57 -3.57
CA VAL A 52 3.17 -10.35 -2.51
C VAL A 52 4.18 -11.19 -1.74
N ASP A 53 5.09 -11.89 -2.41
CA ASP A 53 6.13 -12.69 -1.76
C ASP A 53 6.98 -11.86 -0.79
N TYR A 54 7.25 -10.60 -1.13
CA TYR A 54 7.98 -9.69 -0.25
C TYR A 54 7.13 -9.26 0.95
N LEU A 55 5.86 -8.91 0.74
CA LEU A 55 4.94 -8.54 1.82
C LEU A 55 4.79 -9.69 2.82
N ASP A 56 4.56 -10.91 2.33
CA ASP A 56 4.40 -12.11 3.16
C ASP A 56 5.67 -12.45 3.94
N ARG A 57 6.84 -12.37 3.28
CA ARG A 57 8.14 -12.63 3.92
C ARG A 57 8.44 -11.64 5.04
N GLU A 58 8.08 -10.37 4.85
CA GLU A 58 8.32 -9.31 5.83
C GLU A 58 7.19 -9.19 6.87
N GLY A 59 6.11 -9.97 6.73
CA GLY A 59 4.95 -9.93 7.61
C GLY A 59 4.17 -8.62 7.54
N ILE A 60 4.21 -7.94 6.38
CA ILE A 60 3.56 -6.64 6.17
C ILE A 60 2.07 -6.85 5.90
N THR A 61 1.21 -6.28 6.73
CA THR A 61 -0.24 -6.29 6.52
C THR A 61 -0.63 -5.29 5.43
N TYR A 62 -1.52 -5.68 4.53
CA TYR A 62 -1.99 -4.85 3.42
C TYR A 62 -3.46 -5.13 3.10
N ASP A 63 -4.13 -4.14 2.51
CA ASP A 63 -5.41 -4.32 1.83
C ASP A 63 -5.20 -4.33 0.31
N LEU A 64 -5.87 -5.26 -0.37
CA LEU A 64 -5.79 -5.41 -1.83
C LEU A 64 -7.10 -4.97 -2.48
N THR A 65 -7.00 -4.05 -3.43
CA THR A 65 -8.13 -3.64 -4.26
C THR A 65 -7.79 -3.72 -5.75
N ALA A 66 -8.80 -4.04 -6.56
CA ALA A 66 -8.70 -4.13 -8.01
C ALA A 66 -8.70 -2.73 -8.67
N ASP A 67 -9.35 -1.76 -8.03
CA ASP A 67 -9.48 -0.38 -8.49
C ASP A 67 -8.74 0.58 -7.55
N ARG A 68 -8.27 1.71 -8.10
CA ARG A 68 -7.62 2.74 -7.29
C ARG A 68 -8.65 3.31 -6.31
N PRO A 69 -8.46 3.16 -4.99
CA PRO A 69 -9.42 3.69 -4.04
C PRO A 69 -9.35 5.22 -4.02
N THR A 70 -10.51 5.81 -3.86
CA THR A 70 -10.66 7.24 -3.60
C THR A 70 -10.34 7.55 -2.14
N ARG A 71 -10.01 8.81 -1.87
CA ARG A 71 -9.78 9.28 -0.49
C ARG A 71 -10.98 9.01 0.43
N ASN A 72 -12.21 9.08 -0.09
CA ASN A 72 -13.42 8.80 0.69
C ASN A 72 -13.54 7.32 1.05
N GLU A 73 -13.25 6.40 0.11
CA GLU A 73 -13.25 4.96 0.39
C GLU A 73 -12.17 4.57 1.40
N LEU A 74 -10.98 5.19 1.31
CA LEU A 74 -9.94 5.04 2.33
C LEU A 74 -10.39 5.54 3.71
N LEU A 75 -11.13 6.65 3.77
CA LEU A 75 -11.71 7.17 5.02
C LEU A 75 -12.78 6.24 5.60
N GLU A 76 -13.60 5.63 4.75
CA GLU A 76 -14.61 4.66 5.19
C GLU A 76 -13.97 3.41 5.80
N ASN A 77 -12.85 2.93 5.26
CA ASN A 77 -12.10 1.81 5.84
C ASN A 77 -11.46 2.11 7.21
N MET A 78 -11.42 3.37 7.64
CA MET A 78 -10.86 3.80 8.93
C MET A 78 -11.92 4.15 9.99
N ARG A 79 -13.20 4.24 9.60
CA ARG A 79 -14.33 4.52 10.50
C ARG A 79 -14.81 3.27 11.19
#